data_AF-A0A7C4VUT0-F1
#
_entry.id   AF-A0A7C4VUT0-F1
#
_cell.length_a   1.000
_cell.length_b   1.000
_cell.length_c   1.000
_cell.angle_alpha   90.00
_cell.angle_beta   90.00
_cell.angle_gamma   90.00
#
_symmetry.space_group_name_H-M   'P 1'
#
loop_
_entity.id
_entity.type
_entity.pdbx_description
1 polymer ?
#
loop_
_entity_poly.entity_id
_entity_poly.type
_entity_poly.pdbx_seq_one_letter_code
_entity_poly.pdbx_strand_id
1 'polypeptide(L)'
;MVKLPTREVATGELVSGIVGTIDIGNIVQRAVSFGEDLNRSTQVKNRITDYVTKTLPSLLSDAKTRASKNAQQILTEAQTLLPSNLSFIISNIQNQAVQSASGFPITATMLAQETKFYTALNQVDLLSTVLFDIPALIAKTKATRYWNKELSPDYPSEKDSFMLYRLGKWSKNDFINYLREEEGLKPTDAENITEIREWQTGKPSLRDAYLMVQKGYKPKQYFYDIAMKGWGFTQEDADTLYQHFSYDFSPSELMRISDLIPLESSWIEKKLNAVGMNTEDKTVFKSALEKRTVRDEISRIWALILDAYQWGLFTQTDLQDLLQNWNFSQTEIDLRLETGELLKLKLRVKLLRDAEIYLYRQGVLTETDLLTRLVNLGISKDIANAIVRYEAAKKGVDWEIPSS
;
A
#
# COMPACT_ATOMS: atom_id res chain seq x y z
N MET A 1 35.14 -26.18 51.49
CA MET A 1 34.48 -26.72 52.70
C MET A 1 33.02 -26.31 52.64
N VAL A 2 32.15 -27.31 52.62
CA VAL A 2 30.70 -27.26 52.36
C VAL A 2 29.96 -26.48 53.45
N LYS A 3 28.97 -25.67 53.09
CA LYS A 3 27.84 -25.33 53.96
C LYS A 3 26.53 -25.52 53.21
N LEU A 4 25.85 -26.62 53.53
CA LEU A 4 24.43 -26.83 53.31
C LEU A 4 23.62 -25.98 54.30
N PRO A 5 22.42 -25.55 53.90
CA PRO A 5 21.27 -25.61 54.78
C PRO A 5 20.23 -26.59 54.21
N THR A 6 19.92 -27.57 55.04
CA THR A 6 18.81 -28.53 54.91
C THR A 6 17.52 -27.98 55.50
N ARG A 7 16.39 -28.50 54.96
CA ARG A 7 15.00 -28.53 55.47
C ARG A 7 14.19 -27.24 55.29
N GLU A 8 12.91 -27.29 54.92
CA GLU A 8 11.91 -28.36 55.10
C GLU A 8 10.85 -28.29 53.99
N VAL A 9 10.55 -29.43 53.36
CA VAL A 9 9.50 -29.56 52.35
C VAL A 9 8.16 -29.68 53.08
N ALA A 10 7.37 -28.61 53.05
CA ALA A 10 5.95 -28.70 53.34
C ALA A 10 5.25 -29.33 52.11
N THR A 11 4.79 -30.56 52.31
CA THR A 11 3.90 -31.30 51.42
C THR A 11 2.63 -30.50 51.15
N GLY A 12 2.58 -29.81 50.00
CA GLY A 12 1.43 -29.01 49.57
C GLY A 12 1.50 -28.49 48.13
N GLU A 13 2.68 -28.36 47.53
CA GLU A 13 2.84 -27.79 46.19
C GLU A 13 3.66 -28.70 45.26
N LEU A 14 3.12 -29.87 44.96
CA LEU A 14 3.71 -30.81 44.01
C LEU A 14 2.75 -31.11 42.84
N VAL A 15 2.02 -30.09 42.36
CA VAL A 15 1.33 -30.12 41.04
C VAL A 15 1.19 -28.72 40.40
N SER A 16 2.19 -27.83 40.47
CA SER A 16 2.12 -26.55 39.71
C SER A 16 3.42 -26.06 39.08
N GLY A 17 4.54 -26.76 39.24
CA GLY A 17 5.82 -26.42 38.60
C GLY A 17 6.16 -27.40 37.49
N ILE A 18 5.60 -27.17 36.29
CA ILE A 18 6.00 -27.59 34.91
C ILE A 18 4.72 -27.48 34.06
N VAL A 19 4.19 -26.27 33.96
CA VAL A 19 3.38 -25.85 32.82
C VAL A 19 3.75 -24.39 32.66
N GLY A 20 4.80 -24.12 31.87
CA GLY A 20 4.94 -22.78 31.31
C GLY A 20 3.58 -22.44 30.72
N THR A 21 3.04 -21.27 31.07
CA THR A 21 1.76 -20.77 30.56
C THR A 21 1.87 -20.68 29.04
N ILE A 22 1.64 -21.82 28.39
CA ILE A 22 1.03 -21.92 27.08
C ILE A 22 -0.23 -21.10 27.31
N ASP A 23 -0.26 -19.91 26.74
CA ASP A 23 -1.46 -19.12 26.68
C ASP A 23 -2.39 -19.87 25.72
N ILE A 24 -3.03 -20.90 26.26
CA ILE A 24 -3.99 -21.76 25.59
C ILE A 24 -5.09 -20.86 25.02
N GLY A 25 -5.40 -19.73 25.66
CA GLY A 25 -6.30 -18.71 25.13
C GLY A 25 -5.82 -18.17 23.78
N ASN A 26 -4.59 -17.70 23.70
CA ASN A 26 -4.01 -17.17 22.45
C ASN A 26 -3.81 -18.26 21.37
N ILE A 27 -3.46 -19.49 21.75
CA ILE A 27 -3.35 -20.61 20.80
C ILE A 27 -4.73 -21.00 20.27
N VAL A 28 -5.74 -21.10 21.15
CA VAL A 28 -7.13 -21.37 20.77
C VAL A 28 -7.66 -20.24 19.90
N GLN A 29 -7.41 -18.98 20.24
CA GLN A 29 -7.86 -17.83 19.45
C GLN A 29 -7.22 -17.82 18.05
N ARG A 30 -5.91 -18.10 17.94
CA ARG A 30 -5.25 -18.24 16.63
C ARG A 30 -5.75 -19.44 15.83
N ALA A 31 -6.03 -20.57 16.49
CA ALA A 31 -6.61 -21.75 15.83
C ALA A 31 -8.04 -21.46 15.34
N VAL A 32 -8.83 -20.69 16.09
CA VAL A 32 -10.16 -20.21 15.69
C VAL A 32 -10.06 -19.26 14.49
N SER A 33 -9.20 -18.23 14.55
CA SER A 33 -9.00 -17.30 13.43
C SER A 33 -8.48 -17.99 12.16
N PHE A 34 -7.56 -18.95 12.30
CA PHE A 34 -7.09 -19.76 11.17
C PHE A 34 -8.21 -20.64 10.59
N GLY A 35 -9.07 -21.19 11.45
CA GLY A 35 -10.27 -21.91 11.02
C GLY A 35 -11.27 -21.02 10.28
N GLU A 36 -11.47 -19.78 10.73
CA GLU A 36 -12.30 -18.79 10.05
C GLU A 36 -11.74 -18.39 8.68
N ASP A 37 -10.43 -18.17 8.59
CA ASP A 37 -9.74 -17.83 7.35
C ASP A 37 -9.75 -19.00 6.34
N LEU A 38 -9.58 -20.24 6.81
CA LEU A 38 -9.76 -21.44 6.00
C LEU A 38 -11.20 -21.59 5.50
N ASN A 39 -12.19 -21.30 6.35
CA ASN A 39 -13.59 -21.32 5.97
C ASN A 39 -13.91 -20.23 4.92
N ARG A 40 -13.40 -19.01 5.10
CA ARG A 40 -13.54 -17.92 4.10
C ARG A 40 -12.86 -18.27 2.78
N SER A 41 -11.64 -18.81 2.81
CA SER A 41 -10.92 -19.26 1.63
C SER A 41 -11.71 -20.36 0.89
N THR A 42 -12.29 -21.31 1.64
CA THR A 42 -13.15 -22.37 1.10
C THR A 42 -14.44 -21.81 0.49
N GLN A 43 -15.08 -20.84 1.13
CA GLN A 43 -16.26 -20.16 0.59
C GLN A 43 -15.93 -19.39 -0.71
N VAL A 44 -14.81 -18.68 -0.76
CA VAL A 44 -14.35 -17.98 -1.97
C VAL A 44 -14.05 -18.99 -3.09
N LYS A 45 -13.34 -20.07 -2.79
CA LYS A 45 -13.08 -21.17 -3.73
C LYS A 45 -14.37 -21.79 -4.26
N ASN A 46 -15.36 -22.00 -3.40
CA ASN A 46 -16.67 -22.55 -3.79
C ASN A 46 -17.45 -21.57 -4.67
N ARG A 47 -17.42 -20.25 -4.38
CA ARG A 47 -18.03 -19.22 -5.24
C ARG A 47 -17.38 -19.15 -6.61
N ILE A 48 -16.05 -19.24 -6.68
CA ILE A 48 -15.31 -19.27 -7.94
C ILE A 48 -15.65 -20.55 -8.71
N THR A 49 -15.64 -21.70 -8.03
CA THR A 49 -16.02 -22.99 -8.63
C THR A 49 -17.44 -22.94 -9.17
N ASP A 50 -18.40 -22.43 -8.40
CA ASP A 50 -19.79 -22.28 -8.84
C ASP A 50 -19.92 -21.33 -10.03
N TYR A 51 -19.23 -20.19 -10.01
CA TYR A 51 -19.22 -19.26 -11.15
C TYR A 51 -18.67 -19.93 -12.42
N VAL A 52 -17.55 -20.63 -12.31
CA VAL A 52 -16.89 -21.30 -13.45
C VAL A 52 -17.69 -22.49 -13.97
N THR A 53 -18.33 -23.25 -13.08
CA THR A 53 -19.02 -24.50 -13.46
C THR A 53 -20.50 -24.30 -13.81
N LYS A 54 -21.19 -23.33 -13.20
CA LYS A 54 -22.63 -23.11 -13.39
C LYS A 54 -22.92 -21.88 -14.25
N THR A 55 -22.27 -20.74 -13.96
CA THR A 55 -22.61 -19.45 -14.58
C THR A 55 -21.89 -19.25 -15.92
N LEU A 56 -20.58 -19.50 -15.96
CA LEU A 56 -19.75 -19.25 -17.13
C LEU A 56 -20.18 -20.06 -18.38
N PRO A 57 -20.59 -21.34 -18.28
CA PRO A 57 -21.06 -22.08 -19.44
C PRO A 57 -22.35 -21.50 -20.03
N SER A 58 -23.27 -21.01 -19.18
CA SER A 58 -24.48 -20.32 -19.64
C SER A 58 -24.13 -19.02 -20.35
N LEU A 59 -23.24 -18.20 -19.78
CA LEU A 59 -22.79 -16.94 -20.39
C LEU A 59 -22.09 -17.18 -21.73
N LEU A 60 -21.24 -18.22 -21.82
CA LEU A 60 -20.58 -18.62 -23.06
C LEU A 60 -21.57 -19.17 -24.10
N SER A 61 -22.58 -19.92 -23.66
CA SER A 61 -23.65 -20.39 -24.53
C SER A 61 -24.46 -19.22 -25.08
N ASP A 62 -24.87 -18.29 -24.23
CA ASP A 62 -25.60 -17.08 -24.62
C ASP A 62 -24.78 -16.21 -25.57
N ALA A 63 -23.47 -16.06 -25.31
CA ALA A 63 -22.56 -15.34 -26.18
C ALA A 63 -22.44 -16.01 -27.55
N LYS A 64 -22.33 -17.34 -27.62
CA LYS A 64 -22.32 -18.09 -28.88
C LYS A 64 -23.65 -17.96 -29.62
N THR A 65 -24.77 -18.06 -28.92
CA THR A 65 -26.12 -17.87 -29.49
C THR A 65 -26.28 -16.45 -30.03
N ARG A 66 -25.79 -15.42 -29.34
CA ARG A 66 -25.78 -14.02 -29.82
C ARG A 66 -24.86 -13.84 -31.02
N ALA A 67 -23.68 -14.46 -31.02
CA ALA A 67 -22.75 -14.39 -32.14
C ALA A 67 -23.28 -15.05 -33.42
N SER A 68 -24.19 -16.03 -33.29
CA SER A 68 -24.87 -16.66 -34.44
C SER A 68 -26.05 -15.87 -35.02
N LYS A 69 -26.46 -14.78 -34.37
CA LYS A 69 -27.59 -13.95 -34.84
C LYS A 69 -27.15 -13.01 -35.94
N ASN A 70 -28.04 -12.75 -36.90
CA ASN A 70 -27.79 -11.71 -37.89
C ASN A 70 -27.93 -10.32 -37.26
N ALA A 71 -27.40 -9.29 -37.93
CA ALA A 71 -27.38 -7.92 -37.41
C ALA A 71 -28.78 -7.39 -37.01
N GLN A 72 -29.83 -7.79 -37.73
CA GLN A 72 -31.19 -7.35 -37.45
C GLN A 72 -31.74 -8.00 -36.17
N GLN A 73 -31.47 -9.29 -35.94
CA GLN A 73 -31.86 -9.99 -34.71
C GLN A 73 -31.13 -9.43 -33.49
N ILE A 74 -29.83 -9.13 -33.63
CA ILE A 74 -29.04 -8.48 -32.57
C ILE A 74 -29.62 -7.10 -32.22
N LEU A 75 -30.01 -6.33 -33.25
CA LEU A 75 -30.63 -5.01 -33.07
C LEU A 75 -31.98 -5.10 -32.34
N THR A 76 -32.87 -6.01 -32.74
CA THR A 76 -34.18 -6.18 -32.10
C THR A 76 -34.08 -6.65 -30.65
N GLU A 77 -33.15 -7.55 -30.35
CA GLU A 77 -32.91 -7.99 -28.96
C GLU A 77 -32.31 -6.89 -28.09
N ALA A 78 -31.35 -6.11 -28.63
CA ALA A 78 -30.82 -4.95 -27.95
C ALA A 78 -31.95 -3.97 -27.63
N GLN A 79 -32.79 -3.60 -28.59
CA GLN A 79 -33.93 -2.69 -28.38
C GLN A 79 -34.92 -3.19 -27.32
N THR A 80 -35.09 -4.52 -27.19
CA THR A 80 -36.03 -5.12 -26.23
C THR A 80 -35.46 -5.20 -24.80
N LEU A 81 -34.15 -5.45 -24.65
CA LEU A 81 -33.49 -5.65 -23.35
C LEU A 81 -32.96 -4.36 -22.73
N LEU A 82 -32.69 -3.34 -23.55
CA LEU A 82 -32.08 -2.10 -23.08
C LEU A 82 -32.97 -1.28 -22.11
N PRO A 83 -34.32 -1.22 -22.28
CA PRO A 83 -35.19 -0.55 -21.31
C PRO A 83 -35.16 -1.17 -19.90
N SER A 84 -35.11 -2.51 -19.81
CA SER A 84 -35.05 -3.20 -18.51
C SER A 84 -33.67 -3.06 -17.87
N ASN A 85 -32.59 -3.09 -18.65
CA ASN A 85 -31.24 -2.81 -18.16
C ASN A 85 -31.09 -1.36 -17.64
N LEU A 86 -31.63 -0.38 -18.36
CA LEU A 86 -31.64 1.02 -17.92
C LEU A 86 -32.42 1.18 -16.61
N SER A 87 -33.58 0.53 -16.50
CA SER A 87 -34.40 0.58 -15.27
C SER A 87 -33.67 -0.04 -14.06
N PHE A 88 -32.94 -1.13 -14.27
CA PHE A 88 -32.10 -1.75 -13.23
C PHE A 88 -30.93 -0.85 -12.80
N ILE A 89 -30.23 -0.22 -13.76
CA ILE A 89 -29.12 0.69 -13.46
C ILE A 89 -29.62 1.93 -12.73
N ILE A 90 -30.75 2.51 -13.14
CA ILE A 90 -31.39 3.65 -12.45
C ILE A 90 -31.74 3.28 -11.00
N SER A 91 -32.32 2.11 -10.79
CA SER A 91 -32.67 1.63 -9.43
C SER A 91 -31.42 1.47 -8.55
N ASN A 92 -30.32 0.96 -9.11
CA ASN A 92 -29.05 0.87 -8.40
C ASN A 92 -28.43 2.23 -8.09
N ILE A 93 -28.57 3.23 -8.97
CA ILE A 93 -28.12 4.60 -8.72
C ILE A 93 -28.93 5.23 -7.60
N GLN A 94 -30.25 5.09 -7.63
CA GLN A 94 -31.12 5.59 -6.57
C GLN A 94 -30.73 4.97 -5.22
N ASN A 95 -30.50 3.66 -5.19
CA ASN A 95 -30.05 2.95 -3.98
C ASN A 95 -28.65 3.41 -3.51
N GLN A 96 -27.70 3.62 -4.42
CA GLN A 96 -26.35 4.07 -4.06
C GLN A 96 -26.29 5.55 -3.66
N ALA A 97 -27.08 6.41 -4.29
CA ALA A 97 -27.20 7.82 -3.92
C ALA A 97 -27.73 7.99 -2.49
N VAL A 98 -28.57 7.04 -2.03
CA VAL A 98 -29.04 6.97 -0.64
C VAL A 98 -27.98 6.40 0.32
N GLN A 99 -27.04 5.58 -0.16
CA GLN A 99 -26.16 4.78 0.71
C GLN A 99 -24.69 5.26 0.85
N SER A 100 -24.11 6.08 -0.05
CA SER A 100 -22.89 6.90 0.14
C SER A 100 -22.19 7.29 -1.19
N ALA A 101 -21.37 8.34 -1.17
CA ALA A 101 -20.77 9.01 -2.33
C ALA A 101 -19.70 8.22 -3.12
N SER A 102 -19.13 7.13 -2.59
CA SER A 102 -17.96 6.47 -3.20
C SER A 102 -18.28 5.57 -4.41
N GLY A 103 -19.52 5.08 -4.56
CA GLY A 103 -19.95 4.25 -5.70
C GLY A 103 -20.55 5.06 -6.87
N PHE A 104 -21.03 6.27 -6.58
CA PHE A 104 -21.76 7.11 -7.52
C PHE A 104 -21.02 7.39 -8.84
N PRO A 105 -19.70 7.70 -8.86
CA PRO A 105 -19.01 8.02 -10.11
C PRO A 105 -18.95 6.84 -11.11
N ILE A 106 -18.77 5.62 -10.61
CA ILE A 106 -18.69 4.41 -11.44
C ILE A 106 -20.07 4.10 -12.01
N THR A 107 -21.11 4.13 -11.18
CA THR A 107 -22.48 3.81 -11.62
C THR A 107 -23.05 4.91 -12.53
N ALA A 108 -22.74 6.19 -12.29
CA ALA A 108 -23.07 7.28 -13.20
C ALA A 108 -22.38 7.14 -14.57
N THR A 109 -21.13 6.70 -14.59
CA THR A 109 -20.40 6.44 -15.84
C THR A 109 -21.04 5.28 -16.63
N MET A 110 -21.43 4.20 -15.96
CA MET A 110 -22.11 3.06 -16.58
C MET A 110 -23.48 3.46 -17.14
N LEU A 111 -24.30 4.21 -16.38
CA LEU A 111 -25.58 4.72 -16.87
C LEU A 111 -25.41 5.60 -18.11
N ALA A 112 -24.41 6.47 -18.12
CA ALA A 112 -24.14 7.33 -19.25
C ALA A 112 -23.75 6.54 -20.51
N GLN A 113 -22.92 5.51 -20.36
CA GLN A 113 -22.53 4.63 -21.48
C GLN A 113 -23.73 3.87 -22.04
N GLU A 114 -24.55 3.28 -21.18
CA GLU A 114 -25.75 2.53 -21.58
C GLU A 114 -26.82 3.45 -22.19
N THR A 115 -26.99 4.66 -21.65
CA THR A 115 -27.89 5.68 -22.22
C THR A 115 -27.41 6.12 -23.60
N LYS A 116 -26.10 6.38 -23.77
CA LYS A 116 -25.50 6.71 -25.07
C LYS A 116 -25.72 5.60 -26.10
N PHE A 117 -25.61 4.34 -25.69
CA PHE A 117 -25.87 3.17 -26.53
C PHE A 117 -27.35 3.11 -26.93
N TYR A 118 -28.26 3.36 -25.97
CA TYR A 118 -29.70 3.40 -26.21
C TYR A 118 -30.12 4.50 -27.18
N THR A 119 -29.61 5.72 -26.99
CA THR A 119 -29.92 6.87 -27.85
C THR A 119 -29.40 6.66 -29.26
N ALA A 120 -28.21 6.05 -29.41
CA ALA A 120 -27.64 5.71 -30.72
C ALA A 120 -28.45 4.63 -31.45
N LEU A 121 -28.94 3.62 -30.73
CA LEU A 121 -29.72 2.51 -31.31
C LEU A 121 -31.15 2.90 -31.68
N ASN A 122 -31.77 3.82 -30.94
CA ASN A 122 -33.19 4.15 -31.11
C ASN A 122 -33.43 5.52 -31.75
N GLN A 123 -32.38 6.31 -32.03
CA GLN A 123 -32.46 7.68 -32.57
C GLN A 123 -33.38 8.60 -31.75
N VAL A 124 -33.45 8.40 -30.42
CA VAL A 124 -34.29 9.20 -29.53
C VAL A 124 -33.42 10.08 -28.63
N ASP A 125 -33.77 11.36 -28.50
CA ASP A 125 -33.09 12.34 -27.65
C ASP A 125 -33.70 12.29 -26.23
N LEU A 126 -33.36 11.22 -25.49
CA LEU A 126 -34.09 10.78 -24.29
C LEU A 126 -33.54 11.32 -22.96
N LEU A 127 -32.37 11.97 -23.00
CA LEU A 127 -31.57 12.25 -21.79
C LEU A 127 -32.18 13.35 -20.91
N SER A 128 -32.86 14.33 -21.51
CA SER A 128 -33.41 15.49 -20.79
C SER A 128 -34.76 15.26 -20.15
N THR A 129 -35.58 14.36 -20.72
CA THR A 129 -37.03 14.33 -20.41
C THR A 129 -37.38 13.29 -19.35
N VAL A 130 -36.53 12.28 -19.12
CA VAL A 130 -36.86 11.14 -18.25
C VAL A 130 -36.08 11.13 -16.93
N LEU A 131 -34.87 11.71 -16.88
CA LEU A 131 -33.94 11.38 -15.79
C LEU A 131 -33.83 12.40 -14.64
N PHE A 132 -34.03 13.71 -14.84
CA PHE A 132 -33.48 14.67 -13.87
C PHE A 132 -34.31 15.89 -13.46
N ASP A 133 -35.43 16.23 -14.10
CA ASP A 133 -36.15 17.51 -13.82
C ASP A 133 -35.25 18.78 -13.91
N ILE A 134 -34.03 18.62 -14.44
CA ILE A 134 -33.08 19.68 -14.76
C ILE A 134 -33.44 20.18 -16.16
N PRO A 135 -33.53 21.50 -16.40
CA PRO A 135 -33.78 22.03 -17.74
C PRO A 135 -32.87 21.35 -18.77
N ALA A 136 -33.47 20.78 -19.82
CA ALA A 136 -32.82 19.96 -20.85
C ALA A 136 -31.48 20.51 -21.35
N LEU A 137 -31.39 21.84 -21.44
CA LEU A 137 -30.23 22.58 -21.88
C LEU A 137 -29.02 22.41 -20.94
N ILE A 138 -29.20 22.47 -19.62
CA ILE A 138 -28.12 22.41 -18.62
C ILE A 138 -27.54 21.00 -18.55
N ALA A 139 -28.40 19.98 -18.56
CA ALA A 139 -27.97 18.58 -18.58
C ALA A 139 -27.17 18.27 -19.86
N LYS A 140 -27.64 18.76 -21.02
CA LYS A 140 -26.94 18.67 -22.30
C LYS A 140 -25.58 19.36 -22.24
N THR A 141 -25.48 20.58 -21.72
CA THR A 141 -24.21 21.30 -21.63
C THR A 141 -23.19 20.61 -20.72
N LYS A 142 -23.61 20.16 -19.53
CA LYS A 142 -22.72 19.43 -18.61
C LYS A 142 -22.28 18.07 -19.17
N ALA A 143 -23.20 17.36 -19.83
CA ALA A 143 -22.94 16.13 -20.56
C ALA A 143 -21.90 16.35 -21.67
N THR A 144 -22.10 17.35 -22.52
CA THR A 144 -21.19 17.66 -23.63
C THR A 144 -19.81 18.07 -23.11
N ARG A 145 -19.71 18.85 -22.02
CA ARG A 145 -18.43 19.18 -21.37
C ARG A 145 -17.70 17.96 -20.80
N TYR A 146 -18.42 17.04 -20.15
CA TYR A 146 -17.85 15.85 -19.54
C TYR A 146 -17.39 14.82 -20.57
N TRP A 147 -18.18 14.61 -21.63
CA TRP A 147 -17.91 13.58 -22.64
C TRP A 147 -17.11 14.06 -23.86
N ASN A 148 -16.98 15.37 -24.07
CA ASN A 148 -16.44 15.91 -25.31
C ASN A 148 -15.73 17.26 -25.09
N LYS A 149 -14.59 17.23 -24.39
CA LYS A 149 -13.74 18.41 -24.14
C LYS A 149 -13.35 19.19 -25.42
N GLU A 150 -13.32 18.53 -26.58
CA GLU A 150 -12.99 19.15 -27.87
C GLU A 150 -14.20 19.75 -28.61
N LEU A 151 -15.44 19.40 -28.23
CA LEU A 151 -16.67 19.78 -28.94
C LEU A 151 -17.61 20.71 -28.15
N SER A 152 -17.20 21.17 -26.96
CA SER A 152 -17.82 22.31 -26.27
C SER A 152 -16.79 23.44 -26.05
N PRO A 153 -16.26 24.04 -27.15
CA PRO A 153 -15.26 25.10 -27.05
C PRO A 153 -15.82 26.43 -26.49
N ASP A 154 -17.14 26.57 -26.38
CA ASP A 154 -17.75 27.89 -26.21
C ASP A 154 -17.75 28.40 -24.76
N TYR A 155 -17.60 27.53 -23.76
CA TYR A 155 -17.64 27.96 -22.35
C TYR A 155 -16.56 27.28 -21.48
N PRO A 156 -15.76 28.06 -20.73
CA PRO A 156 -14.75 27.53 -19.81
C PRO A 156 -15.40 26.73 -18.65
N SER A 157 -14.60 25.95 -17.92
CA SER A 157 -15.05 25.36 -16.64
C SER A 157 -15.34 26.45 -15.61
N GLU A 158 -16.10 26.19 -14.54
CA GLU A 158 -16.34 27.20 -13.48
C GLU A 158 -15.05 27.83 -12.97
N LYS A 159 -14.03 26.98 -12.75
CA LYS A 159 -12.70 27.41 -12.34
C LYS A 159 -12.04 28.31 -13.39
N ASP A 160 -12.09 27.94 -14.67
CA ASP A 160 -11.46 28.72 -15.74
C ASP A 160 -12.22 30.02 -16.02
N SER A 161 -13.55 29.99 -15.97
CA SER A 161 -14.44 31.16 -16.05
C SER A 161 -14.16 32.13 -14.92
N PHE A 162 -13.99 31.63 -13.70
CA PHE A 162 -13.58 32.44 -12.56
C PHE A 162 -12.18 33.02 -12.77
N MET A 163 -11.24 32.27 -13.34
CA MET A 163 -9.91 32.79 -13.70
C MET A 163 -9.97 33.87 -14.77
N LEU A 164 -10.81 33.74 -15.80
CA LEU A 164 -11.03 34.78 -16.81
C LEU A 164 -11.58 36.05 -16.19
N TYR A 165 -12.52 35.92 -15.25
CA TYR A 165 -12.98 37.05 -14.44
C TYR A 165 -11.84 37.68 -13.64
N ARG A 166 -11.05 36.89 -12.91
CA ARG A 166 -9.92 37.38 -12.10
C ARG A 166 -8.81 38.04 -12.92
N LEU A 167 -8.62 37.63 -14.16
CA LEU A 167 -7.67 38.21 -15.11
C LEU A 167 -8.23 39.46 -15.82
N GLY A 168 -9.45 39.90 -15.47
CA GLY A 168 -10.12 41.03 -16.10
C GLY A 168 -10.53 40.78 -17.56
N LYS A 169 -10.53 39.52 -17.99
CA LYS A 169 -11.00 39.12 -19.33
C LYS A 169 -12.51 39.02 -19.38
N TRP A 170 -13.12 38.67 -18.26
CA TRP A 170 -14.56 38.73 -18.03
C TRP A 170 -14.86 39.78 -16.96
N SER A 171 -16.02 40.43 -17.07
CA SER A 171 -16.57 41.23 -15.99
C SER A 171 -17.14 40.33 -14.88
N LYS A 172 -17.41 40.91 -13.70
CA LYS A 172 -18.09 40.19 -12.61
C LYS A 172 -19.45 39.65 -13.05
N ASN A 173 -20.19 40.44 -13.83
CA ASN A 173 -21.51 40.06 -14.35
C ASN A 173 -21.41 38.92 -15.38
N ASP A 174 -20.36 38.87 -16.19
CA ASP A 174 -20.17 37.77 -17.15
C ASP A 174 -19.98 36.43 -16.40
N PHE A 175 -19.23 36.44 -15.29
CA PHE A 175 -19.08 35.25 -14.46
C PHE A 175 -20.37 34.87 -13.70
N ILE A 176 -21.10 35.85 -13.16
CA ILE A 176 -22.40 35.60 -12.51
C ILE A 176 -23.41 35.01 -13.51
N ASN A 177 -23.48 35.57 -14.73
CA ASN A 177 -24.35 35.05 -15.78
C ASN A 177 -23.94 33.64 -16.21
N TYR A 178 -22.64 33.37 -16.34
CA TYR A 178 -22.15 32.01 -16.54
C TYR A 178 -22.65 31.05 -15.44
N LEU A 179 -22.49 31.41 -14.16
CA LEU A 179 -22.96 30.57 -13.04
C LEU A 179 -24.48 30.32 -13.11
N ARG A 180 -25.26 31.30 -13.56
CA ARG A 180 -26.71 31.16 -13.68
C ARG A 180 -27.12 30.29 -14.86
N GLU A 181 -26.57 30.58 -16.03
CA GLU A 181 -27.00 30.00 -17.31
C GLU A 181 -26.40 28.61 -17.51
N GLU A 182 -25.14 28.43 -17.11
CA GLU A 182 -24.37 27.22 -17.37
C GLU A 182 -24.33 26.27 -16.15
N GLU A 183 -24.25 26.81 -14.94
CA GLU A 183 -24.27 25.99 -13.71
C GLU A 183 -25.68 25.82 -13.12
N GLY A 184 -26.67 26.58 -13.62
CA GLY A 184 -28.07 26.49 -13.19
C GLY A 184 -28.34 27.14 -11.84
N LEU A 185 -27.46 28.03 -11.38
CA LEU A 185 -27.58 28.68 -10.07
C LEU A 185 -28.65 29.77 -10.10
N LYS A 186 -29.36 29.95 -8.98
CA LYS A 186 -30.24 31.11 -8.81
C LYS A 186 -29.40 32.39 -8.83
N PRO A 187 -29.96 33.54 -9.24
CA PRO A 187 -29.22 34.80 -9.27
C PRO A 187 -28.50 35.13 -7.95
N THR A 188 -29.20 34.99 -6.83
CA THR A 188 -28.65 35.22 -5.48
C THR A 188 -27.53 34.24 -5.13
N ASP A 189 -27.65 32.98 -5.56
CA ASP A 189 -26.64 31.96 -5.26
C ASP A 189 -25.39 32.17 -6.12
N ALA A 190 -25.55 32.60 -7.37
CA ALA A 190 -24.43 32.95 -8.25
C ALA A 190 -23.65 34.18 -7.75
N GLU A 191 -24.35 35.19 -7.24
CA GLU A 191 -23.75 36.35 -6.57
C GLU A 191 -22.97 35.92 -5.32
N ASN A 192 -23.61 35.16 -4.43
CA ASN A 192 -22.98 34.66 -3.20
C ASN A 192 -21.73 33.80 -3.49
N ILE A 193 -21.80 32.90 -4.47
CA ILE A 193 -20.66 32.07 -4.87
C ILE A 193 -19.52 32.93 -5.43
N THR A 194 -19.85 33.95 -6.24
CA THR A 194 -18.83 34.88 -6.76
C THR A 194 -18.13 35.63 -5.64
N GLU A 195 -18.87 36.12 -4.64
CA GLU A 195 -18.31 36.80 -3.47
C GLU A 195 -17.42 35.86 -2.63
N ILE A 196 -17.86 34.62 -2.40
CA ILE A 196 -17.06 33.60 -1.70
C ILE A 196 -15.74 33.36 -2.46
N ARG A 197 -15.80 33.17 -3.78
CA ARG A 197 -14.61 32.92 -4.61
C ARG A 197 -13.67 34.13 -4.63
N GLU A 198 -14.20 35.34 -4.76
CA GLU A 198 -13.43 36.59 -4.67
C GLU A 198 -12.70 36.70 -3.34
N TRP A 199 -13.39 36.40 -2.23
CA TRP A 199 -12.81 36.42 -0.90
C TRP A 199 -11.71 35.35 -0.73
N GLN A 200 -11.91 34.15 -1.28
CA GLN A 200 -10.95 33.04 -1.19
C GLN A 200 -9.70 33.29 -2.05
N THR A 201 -9.82 34.06 -3.12
CA THR A 201 -8.72 34.26 -4.08
C THR A 201 -7.58 35.07 -3.48
N GLY A 202 -6.35 34.55 -3.60
CA GLY A 202 -5.16 35.17 -3.04
C GLY A 202 -5.02 35.00 -1.53
N LYS A 203 -5.93 34.26 -0.88
CA LYS A 203 -5.74 33.82 0.51
C LYS A 203 -4.86 32.56 0.54
N PRO A 204 -3.92 32.49 1.49
CA PRO A 204 -3.14 31.27 1.71
C PRO A 204 -4.04 30.14 2.22
N SER A 205 -3.54 28.89 2.16
CA SER A 205 -4.19 27.78 2.86
C SER A 205 -4.30 28.07 4.36
N LEU A 206 -5.20 27.39 5.07
CA LEU A 206 -5.33 27.56 6.52
C LEU A 206 -4.01 27.24 7.26
N ARG A 207 -3.24 26.28 6.74
CA ARG A 207 -1.89 25.94 7.19
C ARG A 207 -0.90 27.08 7.01
N ASP A 208 -0.86 27.63 5.81
CA ASP A 208 0.06 28.73 5.50
C ASP A 208 -0.32 29.99 6.28
N ALA A 209 -1.62 30.25 6.47
CA ALA A 209 -2.11 31.31 7.34
C ALA A 209 -1.62 31.13 8.78
N TYR A 210 -1.72 29.92 9.33
CA TYR A 210 -1.19 29.60 10.65
C TYR A 210 0.32 29.85 10.72
N LEU A 211 1.09 29.35 9.75
CA LEU A 211 2.55 29.53 9.71
C LEU A 211 2.93 31.01 9.58
N MET A 212 2.19 31.80 8.80
CA MET A 212 2.40 33.26 8.72
C MET A 212 2.17 33.95 10.06
N VAL A 213 1.17 33.51 10.83
CA VAL A 213 0.93 34.02 12.19
C VAL A 213 2.04 33.60 13.15
N GLN A 214 2.42 32.32 13.17
CA GLN A 214 3.49 31.82 14.06
C GLN A 214 4.86 32.46 13.77
N LYS A 215 5.12 32.82 12.51
CA LYS A 215 6.34 33.54 12.10
C LYS A 215 6.25 35.06 12.28
N GLY A 216 5.12 35.59 12.76
CA GLY A 216 4.92 37.02 12.99
C GLY A 216 4.69 37.86 11.73
N TYR A 217 4.48 37.24 10.57
CA TYR A 217 4.20 37.97 9.32
C TYR A 217 2.77 38.51 9.24
N LYS A 218 1.86 37.92 10.02
CA LYS A 218 0.44 38.32 10.09
C LYS A 218 -0.05 38.26 11.55
N PRO A 219 -1.02 39.11 11.94
CA PRO A 219 -1.60 39.06 13.29
C PRO A 219 -2.47 37.82 13.49
N LYS A 220 -2.68 37.40 14.75
CA LYS A 220 -3.51 36.23 15.12
C LYS A 220 -4.88 36.23 14.43
N GLN A 221 -5.56 37.38 14.40
CA GLN A 221 -6.87 37.54 13.77
C GLN A 221 -6.90 37.11 12.28
N TYR A 222 -5.77 37.19 11.58
CA TYR A 222 -5.68 36.78 10.17
C TYR A 222 -6.00 35.30 9.97
N PHE A 223 -5.59 34.43 10.90
CA PHE A 223 -5.94 33.01 10.85
C PHE A 223 -7.45 32.80 11.04
N TYR A 224 -8.05 33.45 12.03
CA TYR A 224 -9.49 33.34 12.33
C TYR A 224 -10.36 33.87 11.21
N ASP A 225 -9.96 35.00 10.61
CA ASP A 225 -10.62 35.52 9.42
C ASP A 225 -10.61 34.47 8.31
N ILE A 226 -9.48 33.76 8.11
CA ILE A 226 -9.42 32.72 7.10
C ILE A 226 -10.28 31.51 7.48
N ALA A 227 -10.16 31.00 8.71
CA ALA A 227 -10.90 29.84 9.20
C ALA A 227 -12.42 30.06 9.12
N MET A 228 -12.90 31.17 9.69
CA MET A 228 -14.33 31.39 9.88
C MET A 228 -14.98 31.94 8.60
N LYS A 229 -14.42 32.99 8.00
CA LYS A 229 -15.03 33.62 6.82
C LYS A 229 -14.77 32.82 5.55
N GLY A 230 -13.66 32.09 5.50
CA GLY A 230 -13.26 31.36 4.29
C GLY A 230 -13.68 29.92 4.21
N TRP A 231 -13.63 29.25 5.35
CA TRP A 231 -13.91 27.82 5.45
C TRP A 231 -15.18 27.54 6.28
N GLY A 232 -15.83 28.58 6.82
CA GLY A 232 -17.09 28.45 7.55
C GLY A 232 -16.94 27.79 8.92
N PHE A 233 -15.73 27.72 9.48
CA PHE A 233 -15.53 27.15 10.82
C PHE A 233 -16.21 27.99 11.90
N THR A 234 -16.71 27.32 12.93
CA THR A 234 -17.15 28.03 14.14
C THR A 234 -15.95 28.66 14.85
N GLN A 235 -16.21 29.60 15.77
CA GLN A 235 -15.14 30.18 16.60
C GLN A 235 -14.42 29.09 17.41
N GLU A 236 -15.18 28.13 17.96
CA GLU A 236 -14.66 27.00 18.74
C GLU A 236 -13.76 26.08 17.89
N ASP A 237 -14.18 25.74 16.68
CA ASP A 237 -13.37 24.95 15.74
C ASP A 237 -12.10 25.71 15.34
N ALA A 238 -12.22 27.01 15.05
CA ALA A 238 -11.08 27.85 14.71
C ALA A 238 -10.08 27.97 15.86
N ASP A 239 -10.55 28.08 17.11
CA ASP A 239 -9.71 28.08 18.30
C ASP A 239 -8.98 26.75 18.47
N THR A 240 -9.69 25.63 18.31
CA THR A 240 -9.11 24.28 18.37
C THR A 240 -8.06 24.10 17.29
N LEU A 241 -8.38 24.46 16.04
CA LEU A 241 -7.45 24.42 14.92
C LEU A 241 -6.23 25.29 15.20
N TYR A 242 -6.38 26.53 15.69
CA TYR A 242 -5.25 27.40 15.98
C TYR A 242 -4.31 26.82 17.06
N GLN A 243 -4.86 26.17 18.07
CA GLN A 243 -4.06 25.53 19.14
C GLN A 243 -3.29 24.29 18.64
N HIS A 244 -3.85 23.57 17.67
CA HIS A 244 -3.34 22.28 17.21
C HIS A 244 -2.77 22.27 15.79
N PHE A 245 -2.78 23.39 15.05
CA PHE A 245 -2.23 23.49 13.68
C PHE A 245 -0.70 23.38 13.60
N SER A 246 -0.03 23.00 14.69
CA SER A 246 1.41 22.80 14.69
C SER A 246 1.82 21.67 13.75
N TYR A 247 3.06 21.72 13.27
CA TYR A 247 3.60 20.59 12.52
C TYR A 247 3.83 19.41 13.47
N ASP A 248 3.07 18.35 13.24
CA ASP A 248 3.27 17.06 13.87
C ASP A 248 4.06 16.14 12.96
N PHE A 249 5.16 15.62 13.50
CA PHE A 249 5.94 14.60 12.82
C PHE A 249 5.06 13.38 12.59
N SER A 250 4.97 12.97 11.34
CA SER A 250 4.40 11.67 11.01
C SER A 250 5.21 10.57 11.71
N PRO A 251 4.60 9.40 11.99
CA PRO A 251 5.33 8.28 12.57
C PRO A 251 6.56 7.87 11.76
N SER A 252 6.50 8.01 10.43
CA SER A 252 7.63 7.79 9.51
C SER A 252 8.78 8.79 9.71
N GLU A 253 8.48 10.05 10.01
CA GLU A 253 9.51 11.06 10.30
C GLU A 253 10.14 10.83 11.67
N LEU A 254 9.35 10.48 12.69
CA LEU A 254 9.87 10.08 14.00
C LEU A 254 10.86 8.92 13.87
N MET A 255 10.52 7.93 13.06
CA MET A 255 11.38 6.79 12.72
C MET A 255 12.69 7.20 12.02
N ARG A 256 12.68 8.22 11.16
CA ARG A 256 13.92 8.72 10.53
C ARG A 256 14.80 9.48 11.52
N ILE A 257 14.20 10.27 12.40
CA ILE A 257 14.96 11.02 13.40
C ILE A 257 15.59 10.08 14.43
N SER A 258 14.91 8.98 14.79
CA SER A 258 15.46 7.97 15.70
C SER A 258 16.71 7.26 15.18
N ASP A 259 17.00 7.34 13.87
CA ASP A 259 18.26 6.83 13.32
C ASP A 259 19.46 7.72 13.70
N LEU A 260 19.21 8.99 14.04
CA LEU A 260 20.26 9.99 14.25
C LEU A 260 20.46 10.31 15.73
N ILE A 261 19.38 10.33 16.51
CA ILE A 261 19.41 10.69 17.93
C ILE A 261 18.45 9.80 18.74
N PRO A 262 18.80 9.48 20.00
CA PRO A 262 17.85 8.91 20.94
C PRO A 262 16.69 9.87 21.16
N LEU A 263 15.47 9.35 21.10
CA LEU A 263 14.25 10.13 21.33
C LEU A 263 13.70 9.82 22.72
N GLU A 264 13.30 10.86 23.44
CA GLU A 264 12.68 10.70 24.76
C GLU A 264 11.28 10.08 24.64
N SER A 265 10.98 9.07 25.45
CA SER A 265 9.69 8.34 25.38
C SER A 265 8.47 9.25 25.62
N SER A 266 8.58 10.22 26.54
CA SER A 266 7.50 11.18 26.81
C SER A 266 7.24 12.10 25.61
N TRP A 267 8.30 12.49 24.89
CA TRP A 267 8.21 13.30 23.69
C TRP A 267 7.60 12.53 22.51
N ILE A 268 8.00 11.27 22.31
CA ILE A 268 7.39 10.37 21.31
C ILE A 268 5.90 10.23 21.59
N GLU A 269 5.50 9.98 22.84
CA GLU A 269 4.10 9.84 23.22
C GLU A 269 3.28 11.09 22.90
N LYS A 270 3.80 12.27 23.23
CA LYS A 270 3.17 13.55 22.89
C LYS A 270 2.95 13.68 21.39
N LYS A 271 3.92 13.28 20.56
CA LYS A 271 3.83 13.36 19.09
C LYS A 271 2.87 12.33 18.50
N LEU A 272 2.85 11.10 19.01
CA LEU A 272 1.89 10.09 18.56
C LEU A 272 0.44 10.44 18.97
N ASN A 273 0.24 11.06 20.13
CA ASN A 273 -1.06 11.58 20.53
C ASN A 273 -1.54 12.70 19.61
N ALA A 274 -0.63 13.59 19.20
CA ALA A 274 -0.98 14.72 18.32
C ALA A 274 -1.47 14.28 16.93
N VAL A 275 -0.94 13.17 16.40
CA VAL A 275 -1.43 12.57 15.15
C VAL A 275 -2.68 11.68 15.32
N GLY A 276 -3.28 11.65 16.51
CA GLY A 276 -4.52 10.91 16.78
C GLY A 276 -4.36 9.39 16.86
N MET A 277 -3.16 8.89 17.16
CA MET A 277 -2.89 7.45 17.21
C MET A 277 -3.48 6.82 18.49
N ASN A 278 -4.15 5.66 18.35
CA ASN A 278 -4.75 4.93 19.46
C ASN A 278 -3.66 4.26 20.35
N THR A 279 -4.06 3.75 21.52
CA THR A 279 -3.12 3.15 22.50
C THR A 279 -2.39 1.91 21.99
N GLU A 280 -3.06 1.08 21.19
CA GLU A 280 -2.48 -0.14 20.61
C GLU A 280 -1.37 0.22 19.62
N ASP A 281 -1.67 1.06 18.65
CA ASP A 281 -0.73 1.52 17.62
C ASP A 281 0.45 2.27 18.24
N LYS A 282 0.20 3.11 19.26
CA LYS A 282 1.25 3.80 20.01
C LYS A 282 2.27 2.84 20.61
N THR A 283 1.80 1.73 21.17
CA THR A 283 2.65 0.72 21.81
C THR A 283 3.55 0.05 20.78
N VAL A 284 3.00 -0.28 19.61
CA VAL A 284 3.76 -0.85 18.48
C VAL A 284 4.82 0.15 17.98
N PHE A 285 4.44 1.40 17.76
CA PHE A 285 5.37 2.42 17.26
C PHE A 285 6.50 2.75 18.23
N LYS A 286 6.21 2.86 19.54
CA LYS A 286 7.23 3.04 20.57
C LYS A 286 8.23 1.88 20.56
N SER A 287 7.74 0.65 20.56
CA SER A 287 8.58 -0.56 20.50
C SER A 287 9.46 -0.58 19.24
N ALA A 288 8.92 -0.14 18.10
CA ALA A 288 9.66 -0.05 16.85
C ALA A 288 10.76 1.03 16.89
N LEU A 289 10.47 2.20 17.46
CA LEU A 289 11.45 3.29 17.64
C LEU A 289 12.60 2.87 18.56
N GLU A 290 12.30 2.19 19.67
CA GLU A 290 13.31 1.67 20.58
C GLU A 290 14.22 0.64 19.89
N LYS A 291 13.63 -0.37 19.23
CA LYS A 291 14.40 -1.39 18.48
C LYS A 291 15.25 -0.79 17.36
N ARG A 292 14.80 0.30 16.74
CA ARG A 292 15.50 0.94 15.62
C ARG A 292 16.86 1.49 16.04
N THR A 293 16.97 2.06 17.24
CA THR A 293 18.22 2.65 17.75
C THR A 293 19.37 1.66 17.91
N VAL A 294 19.07 0.36 18.03
CA VAL A 294 20.06 -0.72 18.24
C VAL A 294 20.09 -1.72 17.08
N ARG A 295 19.28 -1.50 16.03
CA ARG A 295 19.12 -2.45 14.92
C ARG A 295 20.45 -2.71 14.21
N ASP A 296 21.23 -1.65 14.00
CA ASP A 296 22.48 -1.72 13.25
C ASP A 296 23.56 -2.42 14.08
N GLU A 297 23.61 -2.18 15.39
CA GLU A 297 24.46 -2.88 16.36
C GLU A 297 24.11 -4.37 16.43
N ILE A 298 22.83 -4.71 16.54
CA ILE A 298 22.36 -6.11 16.50
C ILE A 298 22.80 -6.78 15.19
N SER A 299 22.69 -6.07 14.06
CA SER A 299 23.09 -6.60 12.75
C SER A 299 24.61 -6.84 12.66
N ARG A 300 25.43 -5.95 13.25
CA ARG A 300 26.88 -6.14 13.33
C ARG A 300 27.27 -7.31 14.22
N ILE A 301 26.67 -7.43 15.40
CA ILE A 301 26.94 -8.55 16.32
C ILE A 301 26.51 -9.87 15.66
N TRP A 302 25.36 -9.89 14.99
CA TRP A 302 24.91 -11.05 14.23
C TRP A 302 25.91 -11.49 13.16
N ALA A 303 26.49 -10.55 12.41
CA ALA A 303 27.51 -10.86 11.41
C ALA A 303 28.75 -11.51 12.03
N LEU A 304 29.18 -11.06 13.20
CA LEU A 304 30.30 -11.64 13.94
C LEU A 304 29.98 -13.06 14.45
N ILE A 305 28.77 -13.28 14.97
CA ILE A 305 28.32 -14.60 15.41
C ILE A 305 28.26 -15.57 14.23
N LEU A 306 27.74 -15.15 13.08
CA LEU A 306 27.72 -15.96 11.86
C LEU A 306 29.12 -16.31 11.37
N ASP A 307 30.09 -15.40 11.45
CA ASP A 307 31.48 -15.70 11.11
C ASP A 307 32.04 -16.76 12.06
N ALA A 308 31.89 -16.59 13.36
CA ALA A 308 32.30 -17.57 14.36
C ALA A 308 31.63 -18.94 14.17
N TYR A 309 30.35 -18.97 13.79
CA TYR A 309 29.62 -20.19 13.45
C TYR A 309 30.22 -20.92 12.25
N GLN A 310 30.57 -20.20 11.19
CA GLN A 310 31.21 -20.78 10.01
C GLN A 310 32.53 -21.47 10.37
N TRP A 311 33.30 -20.88 11.28
CA TRP A 311 34.55 -21.44 11.78
C TRP A 311 34.37 -22.58 12.80
N GLY A 312 33.13 -22.95 13.14
CA GLY A 312 32.83 -24.02 14.10
C GLY A 312 33.06 -23.63 15.56
N LEU A 313 33.15 -22.33 15.87
CA LEU A 313 33.25 -21.84 17.24
C LEU A 313 31.90 -21.89 17.98
N PHE A 314 30.80 -21.98 17.23
CA PHE A 314 29.45 -22.19 17.73
C PHE A 314 28.82 -23.42 17.08
N THR A 315 27.98 -24.11 17.84
CA THR A 315 27.08 -25.14 17.32
C THR A 315 25.76 -24.52 16.83
N GLN A 316 24.98 -25.29 16.08
CA GLN A 316 23.65 -24.84 15.64
C GLN A 316 22.73 -24.58 16.84
N THR A 317 22.85 -25.38 17.91
CA THR A 317 22.10 -25.19 19.16
C THR A 317 22.46 -23.88 19.84
N ASP A 318 23.76 -23.55 19.94
CA ASP A 318 24.18 -22.26 20.52
C ASP A 318 23.61 -21.08 19.72
N LEU A 319 23.58 -21.21 18.39
CA LEU A 319 23.04 -20.19 17.50
C LEU A 319 21.52 -20.04 17.67
N GLN A 320 20.80 -21.15 17.81
CA GLN A 320 19.37 -21.16 18.08
C GLN A 320 19.05 -20.52 19.43
N ASP A 321 19.77 -20.88 20.49
CA ASP A 321 19.58 -20.35 21.84
C ASP A 321 19.82 -18.83 21.89
N LEU A 322 20.86 -18.34 21.21
CA LEU A 322 21.14 -16.91 21.08
C LEU A 322 19.99 -16.16 20.39
N LEU A 323 19.47 -16.69 19.29
CA LEU A 323 18.39 -16.06 18.54
C LEU A 323 17.06 -16.07 19.32
N GLN A 324 16.78 -17.14 20.07
CA GLN A 324 15.64 -17.21 20.99
C GLN A 324 15.76 -16.17 22.11
N ASN A 325 16.95 -16.04 22.72
CA ASN A 325 17.22 -15.04 23.74
C ASN A 325 17.08 -13.59 23.22
N TRP A 326 17.27 -13.37 21.93
CA TRP A 326 17.06 -12.08 21.26
C TRP A 326 15.61 -11.85 20.82
N ASN A 327 14.68 -12.75 21.18
CA ASN A 327 13.26 -12.67 20.86
C ASN A 327 12.96 -12.56 19.36
N PHE A 328 13.77 -13.21 18.52
CA PHE A 328 13.41 -13.39 17.11
C PHE A 328 12.21 -14.33 16.98
N SER A 329 11.40 -14.11 15.95
CA SER A 329 10.32 -15.05 15.62
C SER A 329 10.90 -16.39 15.16
N GLN A 330 10.14 -17.49 15.32
CA GLN A 330 10.60 -18.82 14.90
C GLN A 330 10.98 -18.84 13.40
N THR A 331 10.21 -18.18 12.54
CA THR A 331 10.50 -18.06 11.11
C THR A 331 11.83 -17.34 10.86
N GLU A 332 12.13 -16.27 11.59
CA GLU A 332 13.42 -15.58 11.48
C GLU A 332 14.58 -16.45 12.00
N ILE A 333 14.34 -17.22 13.06
CA ILE A 333 15.31 -18.19 13.58
C ILE A 333 15.65 -19.22 12.49
N ASP A 334 14.64 -19.85 11.90
CA ASP A 334 14.82 -20.90 10.89
C ASP A 334 15.63 -20.39 9.69
N LEU A 335 15.26 -19.22 9.15
CA LEU A 335 15.97 -18.59 8.02
C LEU A 335 17.41 -18.21 8.35
N ARG A 336 17.67 -17.76 9.59
CA ARG A 336 19.01 -17.40 10.06
C ARG A 336 19.90 -18.62 10.26
N LEU A 337 19.34 -19.72 10.77
CA LEU A 337 20.05 -21.00 10.89
C LEU A 337 20.40 -21.55 9.51
N GLU A 338 19.48 -21.54 8.55
CA GLU A 338 19.73 -21.93 7.16
C GLU A 338 20.83 -21.08 6.51
N THR A 339 20.78 -19.76 6.73
CA THR A 339 21.84 -18.85 6.28
C THR A 339 23.20 -19.24 6.85
N GLY A 340 23.26 -19.59 8.14
CA GLY A 340 24.46 -20.09 8.79
C GLY A 340 25.02 -21.35 8.14
N GLU A 341 24.17 -22.34 7.85
CA GLU A 341 24.55 -23.58 7.17
C GLU A 341 25.15 -23.33 5.78
N LEU A 342 24.49 -22.48 4.98
CA LEU A 342 24.95 -22.14 3.64
C LEU A 342 26.31 -21.43 3.66
N LEU A 343 26.52 -20.53 4.63
CA LEU A 343 27.80 -19.85 4.80
C LEU A 343 28.90 -20.81 5.25
N LYS A 344 28.60 -21.73 6.16
CA LYS A 344 29.55 -22.76 6.63
C LYS A 344 29.94 -23.71 5.49
N LEU A 345 28.98 -24.13 4.66
CA LEU A 345 29.24 -24.90 3.45
C LEU A 345 30.14 -24.12 2.48
N LYS A 346 29.83 -22.84 2.24
CA LYS A 346 30.65 -21.95 1.40
C LYS A 346 32.09 -21.86 1.89
N LEU A 347 32.31 -21.69 3.20
CA LEU A 347 33.65 -21.65 3.79
C LEU A 347 34.37 -22.99 3.61
N ARG A 348 33.70 -24.11 3.88
CA ARG A 348 34.27 -25.46 3.70
C ARG A 348 34.73 -25.69 2.27
N VAL A 349 33.88 -25.42 1.28
CA VAL A 349 34.21 -25.59 -0.14
C VAL A 349 35.37 -24.66 -0.53
N LYS A 350 35.39 -23.42 -0.05
CA LYS A 350 36.51 -22.49 -0.27
C LYS A 350 37.84 -23.07 0.22
N LEU A 351 37.88 -23.56 1.46
CA LEU A 351 39.11 -24.11 2.05
C LEU A 351 39.59 -25.37 1.31
N LEU A 352 38.67 -26.28 0.96
CA LEU A 352 39.01 -27.49 0.20
C LEU A 352 39.51 -27.15 -1.21
N ARG A 353 38.83 -26.24 -1.91
CA ARG A 353 39.28 -25.71 -3.21
C ARG A 353 40.70 -25.14 -3.11
N ASP A 354 40.96 -24.31 -2.11
CA ASP A 354 42.26 -23.67 -1.92
C ASP A 354 43.37 -24.71 -1.65
N ALA A 355 43.05 -25.79 -0.95
CA ALA A 355 43.95 -26.93 -0.76
C ALA A 355 44.24 -27.68 -2.08
N GLU A 356 43.22 -27.95 -2.91
CA GLU A 356 43.43 -28.60 -4.22
C GLU A 356 44.26 -27.72 -5.17
N ILE A 357 44.00 -26.41 -5.19
CA ILE A 357 44.82 -25.44 -5.95
C ILE A 357 46.27 -25.46 -5.45
N TYR A 358 46.49 -25.52 -4.14
CA TYR A 358 47.83 -25.63 -3.58
C TYR A 358 48.54 -26.90 -4.06
N LEU A 359 47.89 -28.06 -4.01
CA LEU A 359 48.46 -29.33 -4.51
C LEU A 359 48.80 -29.26 -6.00
N TYR A 360 47.92 -28.65 -6.81
CA TYR A 360 48.18 -28.41 -8.24
C TYR A 360 49.42 -27.53 -8.47
N ARG A 361 49.57 -26.44 -7.70
CA ARG A 361 50.74 -25.55 -7.77
C ARG A 361 52.04 -26.26 -7.39
N GLN A 362 51.98 -27.20 -6.45
CA GLN A 362 53.13 -28.04 -6.08
C GLN A 362 53.44 -29.15 -7.12
N GLY A 363 52.66 -29.24 -8.21
CA GLY A 363 52.86 -30.26 -9.24
C GLY A 363 52.34 -31.65 -8.86
N VAL A 364 51.56 -31.77 -7.78
CA VAL A 364 50.98 -33.04 -7.33
C VAL A 364 49.77 -33.43 -8.18
N LEU A 365 49.06 -32.45 -8.76
CA LEU A 365 47.88 -32.65 -9.59
C LEU A 365 48.12 -32.15 -11.02
N THR A 366 47.51 -32.81 -12.00
CA THR A 366 47.36 -32.30 -13.37
C THR A 366 46.14 -31.36 -13.48
N GLU A 367 45.99 -30.68 -14.61
CA GLU A 367 44.83 -29.84 -14.92
C GLU A 367 43.52 -30.64 -14.90
N THR A 368 43.54 -31.85 -15.48
CA THR A 368 42.40 -32.78 -15.48
C THR A 368 42.06 -33.23 -14.06
N ASP A 369 43.07 -33.58 -13.24
CA ASP A 369 42.85 -33.98 -11.85
C ASP A 369 42.23 -32.83 -11.04
N LEU A 370 42.76 -31.62 -11.20
CA LEU A 370 42.23 -30.42 -10.53
C LEU A 370 40.79 -30.17 -10.96
N LEU A 371 40.47 -30.22 -12.26
CA LEU A 371 39.11 -30.04 -12.77
C LEU A 371 38.14 -31.04 -12.14
N THR A 372 38.48 -32.33 -12.17
CA THR A 372 37.65 -33.40 -11.60
C THR A 372 37.42 -33.19 -10.11
N ARG A 373 38.47 -32.85 -9.35
CA ARG A 373 38.35 -32.62 -7.90
C ARG A 373 37.50 -31.40 -7.57
N LEU A 374 37.67 -30.30 -8.30
CA LEU A 374 36.84 -29.10 -8.11
C LEU A 374 35.36 -29.37 -8.41
N VAL A 375 35.05 -30.12 -9.47
CA VAL A 375 33.67 -30.55 -9.77
C VAL A 375 33.11 -31.45 -8.67
N ASN A 376 33.92 -32.38 -8.14
CA ASN A 376 33.52 -33.25 -7.03
C ASN A 376 33.26 -32.48 -5.72
N LEU A 377 33.81 -31.28 -5.54
CA LEU A 377 33.48 -30.37 -4.43
C LEU A 377 32.11 -29.67 -4.63
N GLY A 378 31.42 -29.92 -5.74
CA GLY A 378 30.15 -29.28 -6.09
C GLY A 378 30.29 -27.94 -6.82
N ILE A 379 31.51 -27.57 -7.24
CA ILE A 379 31.72 -26.38 -8.06
C ILE A 379 31.26 -26.70 -9.48
N SER A 380 30.46 -25.82 -10.07
CA SER A 380 29.96 -26.00 -11.43
C SER A 380 31.12 -26.11 -12.44
N LYS A 381 30.93 -26.92 -13.49
CA LYS A 381 31.99 -27.27 -14.46
C LYS A 381 32.59 -26.04 -15.14
N ASP A 382 31.79 -25.01 -15.42
CA ASP A 382 32.22 -23.74 -16.00
C ASP A 382 33.17 -22.96 -15.07
N ILE A 383 32.81 -22.81 -13.78
CA ILE A 383 33.64 -22.12 -12.79
C ILE A 383 34.90 -22.94 -12.48
N ALA A 384 34.78 -24.26 -12.35
CA ALA A 384 35.92 -25.15 -12.15
C ALA A 384 36.93 -25.04 -13.31
N ASN A 385 36.45 -25.03 -14.56
CA ASN A 385 37.31 -24.81 -15.74
C ASN A 385 37.98 -23.44 -15.73
N ALA A 386 37.26 -22.38 -15.36
CA ALA A 386 37.84 -21.04 -15.27
C ALA A 386 38.98 -20.98 -14.23
N ILE A 387 38.81 -21.64 -13.08
CA ILE A 387 39.85 -21.78 -12.05
C ILE A 387 41.06 -22.53 -12.60
N VAL A 388 40.85 -23.70 -13.22
CA VAL A 388 41.93 -24.52 -13.79
C VAL A 388 42.70 -23.75 -14.86
N ARG A 389 42.01 -23.11 -15.80
CA ARG A 389 42.64 -22.28 -16.84
C ARG A 389 43.49 -21.17 -16.25
N TYR A 390 42.97 -20.47 -15.24
CA TYR A 390 43.68 -19.39 -14.57
C TYR A 390 44.94 -19.88 -13.85
N GLU A 391 44.86 -21.01 -13.16
CA GLU A 391 46.02 -21.59 -12.45
C GLU A 391 47.03 -22.24 -13.41
N ALA A 392 46.59 -22.83 -14.53
CA ALA A 392 47.46 -23.36 -15.59
C ALA A 392 48.25 -22.26 -16.29
N ALA A 393 47.60 -21.14 -16.61
CA ALA A 393 48.25 -19.97 -17.18
C ALA A 393 49.38 -19.43 -16.27
N LYS A 394 49.21 -19.46 -14.94
CA LYS A 394 50.28 -19.09 -14.00
C LYS A 394 51.49 -20.01 -14.04
N LYS A 395 51.31 -21.28 -14.44
CA LYS A 395 52.40 -22.25 -14.65
C LYS A 395 52.95 -22.22 -16.07
N GLY A 396 52.44 -21.34 -16.95
CA GLY A 396 52.83 -21.27 -18.36
C GLY A 396 52.28 -22.41 -19.22
N VAL A 397 51.21 -23.07 -18.76
CA VAL A 397 50.52 -24.14 -19.49
C VAL A 397 49.27 -23.56 -20.15
N ASP A 398 49.09 -23.82 -21.44
CA ASP A 398 47.87 -23.47 -22.16
C ASP A 398 46.83 -24.58 -21.97
N TRP A 399 45.78 -24.28 -21.20
CA TRP A 399 44.69 -25.21 -20.93
C TRP A 399 43.48 -24.87 -21.80
N GLU A 400 43.19 -25.76 -22.75
CA GLU A 400 41.97 -25.73 -23.52
C GLU A 400 40.85 -26.45 -22.76
N ILE A 401 39.65 -25.86 -22.78
CA ILE A 401 38.47 -26.45 -22.13
C ILE A 401 38.17 -27.77 -22.84
N PRO A 402 38.16 -28.92 -22.15
CA PRO A 402 37.82 -30.18 -22.76
C PRO A 402 36.42 -30.08 -23.37
N SER A 403 36.31 -30.27 -24.69
CA SER A 403 35.04 -30.42 -25.38
C SER A 403 34.29 -31.57 -24.70
N SER A 404 33.16 -31.22 -24.10
CA SER A 404 32.35 -32.11 -23.26
C SER A 404 31.90 -33.37 -23.97
#